data_AF-A0A7C1WTN4-F1
#
_entry.id   AF-A0A7C1WTN4-F1
#
_cell.length_a   1.000
_cell.length_b   1.000
_cell.length_c   1.000
_cell.angle_alpha   90.00
_cell.angle_beta   90.00
_cell.angle_gamma   90.00
#
_symmetry.space_group_name_H-M   'P 1'
#
loop_
_entity.id
_entity.type
_entity.pdbx_description
1 polymer ?
#
loop_
_entity_poly.entity_id
_entity_poly.type
_entity_poly.pdbx_seq_one_letter_code
_entity_poly.pdbx_strand_id
1 'polypeptide(L)' 'MRPANRAELERLVELHAADATPYQRRLFADSLGAALTPAELESLARNAGIEGAEVVVDSDRHMSLQRRV' A
#
# COMPACT_ATOMS: atom_id res chain seq x y z
N MET A 1 0.78 0.85 -0.07
CA MET A 1 0.49 0.15 -1.33
C MET A 1 1.57 -0.89 -1.56
N ARG A 2 1.26 -1.95 -2.30
CA ARG A 2 2.27 -2.98 -2.60
C ARG A 2 3.39 -2.41 -3.49
N PRO A 3 4.68 -2.55 -3.12
CA PRO A 3 5.79 -2.12 -3.95
C PRO A 3 5.85 -2.90 -5.27
N ALA A 4 6.29 -2.24 -6.34
CA ALA A 4 6.33 -2.84 -7.68
C ALA A 4 7.41 -3.93 -7.82
N ASN A 5 8.46 -3.87 -7.01
CA ASN A 5 9.58 -4.80 -7.05
C ASN A 5 10.36 -4.79 -5.72
N ARG A 6 11.36 -5.66 -5.63
CA ARG A 6 12.19 -5.83 -4.45
C ARG A 6 13.02 -4.58 -4.10
N ALA A 7 13.56 -3.89 -5.10
CA ALA A 7 14.37 -2.69 -4.87
C ALA A 7 13.52 -1.56 -4.25
N GLU A 8 12.28 -1.38 -4.71
CA GLU A 8 11.35 -0.40 -4.15
C GLU A 8 10.93 -0.76 -2.72
N LEU A 9 10.71 -2.06 -2.44
CA LEU A 9 10.46 -2.54 -1.08
C LEU A 9 11.61 -2.18 -0.14
N GLU A 10 12.85 -2.46 -0.55
CA GLU A 10 14.04 -2.17 0.25
C GLU A 10 14.22 -0.67 0.47
N ARG A 11 13.99 0.15 -0.57
CA ARG A 11 13.99 1.61 -0.47
C ARG A 11 12.98 2.13 0.55
N LEU A 12 11.76 1.59 0.56
CA LEU A 12 10.69 2.00 1.49
C LEU A 12 10.98 1.58 2.94
N VAL A 13 11.53 0.38 3.13
CA VAL A 13 11.94 -0.09 4.46
C VAL A 13 13.06 0.79 5.01
N GLU A 14 14.04 1.15 4.18
CA GLU A 14 15.11 2.06 4.60
C GLU A 14 14.55 3.46 4.90
N LEU A 15 13.69 4.01 4.04
CA LEU A 15 13.16 5.36 4.21
C LEU A 15 12.29 5.52 5.47
N HIS A 16 11.48 4.51 5.81
CA HIS A 16 10.46 4.63 6.88
C HIS A 16 10.76 3.84 8.14
N ALA A 17 11.77 2.97 8.12
CA ALA A 17 12.11 2.08 9.24
C ALA A 17 13.63 1.90 9.42
N ALA A 18 14.46 2.87 9.01
CA ALA A 18 15.92 2.83 9.19
C ALA A 18 16.32 2.50 10.65
N ASP A 19 15.71 3.22 11.60
CA ASP A 19 16.02 3.12 13.03
C ASP A 19 15.28 1.97 13.75
N ALA A 20 14.48 1.19 13.02
CA ALA A 20 13.72 0.09 13.59
C ALA A 20 14.60 -1.16 13.78
N THR A 21 14.21 -2.02 14.73
CA THR A 21 14.90 -3.30 14.93
C THR A 21 14.79 -4.19 13.68
N PRO A 22 15.71 -5.16 13.48
CA PRO A 22 15.65 -6.08 12.34
C PRO A 22 14.31 -6.81 12.21
N TYR A 23 13.69 -7.16 13.33
CA TYR A 23 12.38 -7.80 13.34
C TYR A 23 11.27 -6.85 12.86
N GLN A 24 11.26 -5.60 13.33
CA GLN A 24 10.27 -4.60 12.89
C GLN A 24 10.42 -4.26 11.40
N ARG A 25 11.66 -4.16 10.90
CA ARG A 25 11.94 -3.96 9.47
C ARG A 25 11.37 -5.09 8.62
N ARG A 26 11.55 -6.34 9.07
CA ARG A 26 10.96 -7.52 8.41
C ARG A 26 9.44 -7.47 8.42
N LEU A 27 8.84 -7.21 9.58
CA LEU A 27 7.38 -7.12 9.72
C LEU A 27 6.79 -6.03 8.81
N PHE A 28 7.45 -4.87 8.72
CA PHE A 28 7.05 -3.80 7.82
C PHE A 28 7.18 -4.19 6.35
N ALA A 29 8.27 -4.87 5.97
CA ALA A 29 8.45 -5.37 4.62
C ALA A 29 7.36 -6.41 4.23
N ASP A 30 7.05 -7.33 5.14
CA ASP A 30 6.02 -8.35 4.94
C ASP A 30 4.63 -7.68 4.79
N SER A 31 4.33 -6.66 5.60
CA SER A 31 3.11 -5.85 5.49
C SER A 31 3.00 -5.13 4.14
N LEU A 32 4.08 -4.51 3.67
CA LEU A 32 4.12 -3.88 2.34
C LEU A 32 3.88 -4.91 1.22
N GLY A 33 4.46 -6.11 1.34
CA GLY A 33 4.25 -7.21 0.40
C GLY A 33 2.81 -7.75 0.39
N ALA A 34 2.13 -7.72 1.53
CA ALA A 34 0.74 -8.16 1.67
C ALA A 34 -0.30 -7.08 1.27
N ALA A 35 0.11 -5.84 1.10
CA ALA A 35 -0.79 -4.76 0.72
C ALA A 35 -1.43 -5.00 -0.67
N LEU A 36 -2.57 -4.35 -0.91
CA LEU A 36 -3.15 -4.26 -2.25
C LEU A 36 -2.32 -3.32 -3.13
N THR A 37 -2.40 -3.53 -4.43
CA THR A 37 -2.13 -2.52 -5.45
C THR A 37 -3.36 -1.63 -5.67
N PRO A 38 -3.20 -0.42 -6.24
CA PRO A 38 -4.35 0.42 -6.58
C PRO A 38 -5.36 -0.29 -7.49
N ALA A 39 -4.88 -1.01 -8.52
CA ALA A 39 -5.74 -1.75 -9.44
C ALA A 39 -6.52 -2.90 -8.75
N GLU A 40 -5.89 -3.59 -7.79
CA GLU A 40 -6.59 -4.61 -6.98
C GLU A 40 -7.66 -3.97 -6.09
N LEU A 41 -7.35 -2.82 -5.46
CA LEU A 41 -8.32 -2.11 -4.62
C LEU A 41 -9.52 -1.60 -5.44
N GLU A 42 -9.28 -1.02 -6.61
CA GLU A 42 -10.35 -0.62 -7.55
C GLU A 42 -11.22 -1.81 -7.96
N SER A 43 -10.58 -2.94 -8.31
CA SER A 43 -11.30 -4.15 -8.71
C SER A 43 -12.12 -4.72 -7.55
N LEU A 44 -11.57 -4.71 -6.34
CA LEU A 44 -12.26 -5.15 -5.14
C LEU A 44 -13.46 -4.24 -4.83
N ALA A 45 -13.30 -2.92 -4.92
CA ALA A 45 -14.38 -1.96 -4.71
C ALA A 45 -15.53 -2.17 -5.71
N ARG A 46 -15.22 -2.36 -7.00
CA ARG A 46 -16.23 -2.70 -8.03
C ARG A 46 -16.96 -4.01 -7.71
N ASN A 47 -16.23 -5.06 -7.36
CA ASN A 47 -16.82 -6.35 -7.02
C ASN A 47 -17.68 -6.31 -5.76
N ALA A 48 -17.39 -5.39 -4.84
CA ALA A 48 -18.18 -5.14 -3.64
C ALA A 48 -19.40 -4.23 -3.89
N GLY A 49 -19.62 -3.74 -5.12
CA GLY A 49 -20.72 -2.83 -5.45
C GLY A 49 -20.53 -1.40 -4.93
N ILE A 50 -19.29 -1.00 -4.62
CA ILE A 50 -18.99 0.36 -4.19
C ILE A 50 -18.91 1.25 -5.43
N GLU A 51 -20.00 1.98 -5.71
CA GLU A 51 -20.11 2.88 -6.86
C GLU A 51 -19.74 4.33 -6.50
N GLY A 52 -19.18 5.04 -7.49
CA GLY A 52 -18.82 6.47 -7.35
C GLY A 52 -17.65 6.74 -6.41
N ALA A 53 -16.85 5.72 -6.09
CA ALA A 53 -15.61 5.86 -5.33
C ALA A 53 -14.38 5.75 -6.25
N GLU A 54 -13.32 6.48 -5.92
CA GLU A 54 -12.04 6.50 -6.62
C GLU A 54 -10.89 6.11 -5.67
N VAL A 55 -9.89 5.42 -6.19
CA VAL A 55 -8.66 5.14 -5.42
C VAL A 55 -7.72 6.32 -5.55
N VAL A 56 -7.31 6.88 -4.42
CA VAL A 56 -6.37 8.00 -4.33
C VAL A 56 -5.09 7.51 -3.67
N VAL A 57 -3.94 7.73 -4.32
CA VAL A 57 -2.63 7.42 -3.73
C VAL A 57 -2.15 8.65 -2.96
N ASP A 58 -2.23 8.57 -1.63
CA ASP A 58 -1.90 9.68 -0.74
C ASP A 58 -0.39 9.83 -0.52
N SER A 59 0.35 8.72 -0.57
CA SER A 59 1.82 8.70 -0.41
C SER A 59 2.41 7.41 -0.99
N ASP A 60 3.73 7.25 -0.86
CA ASP A 60 4.46 6.07 -1.31
C ASP A 60 4.01 4.74 -0.66
N ARG A 61 3.32 4.80 0.49
CA ARG A 61 2.84 3.63 1.22
C ARG A 61 1.37 3.66 1.59
N HIS A 62 0.66 4.76 1.33
CA HIS A 62 -0.76 4.89 1.67
C HIS A 62 -1.61 5.21 0.44
N MET A 63 -2.81 4.63 0.41
CA MET A 63 -3.86 4.98 -0.51
C MET A 63 -5.21 4.88 0.20
N SER A 64 -6.20 5.57 -0.33
CA SER A 64 -7.55 5.63 0.19
C SER A 64 -8.56 5.37 -0.92
N LEU A 65 -9.71 4.81 -0.56
CA LEU A 65 -10.87 4.74 -1.43
C LEU A 65 -11.81 5.88 -1.02
N GLN A 66 -11.96 6.88 -1.88
CA GLN A 66 -12.67 8.12 -1.57
C GLN A 66 -13.95 8.21 -2.38
N ARG A 67 -15.02 8.74 -1.78
CA ARG A 67 -16.29 9.03 -2.45
C ARG A 67 -16.63 10.49 -2.19
N ARG A 68 -17.00 11.23 -3.24
CA ARG A 68 -17.53 12.58 -3.06
C ARG A 68 -18.92 12.48 -2.44
N VAL A 69 -19.06 13.10 -1.27
CA VAL A 69 -20.33 13.32 -0.57
C VAL A 69 -21.01 14.58 -1.09
#